data_AF-A0A2L2Z549-F1
#
_entry.id   AF-A0A2L2Z549-F1
#
_cell.length_a   1.000
_cell.length_b   1.000
_cell.length_c   1.000
_cell.angle_alpha   90.00
_cell.angle_beta   90.00
_cell.angle_gamma   90.00
#
_symmetry.space_group_name_H-M   'P 1'
#
loop_
_entity.id
_entity.type
_entity.pdbx_description
1 polymer ?
#
loop_
_entity_poly.entity_id
_entity_poly.type
_entity_poly.pdbx_seq_one_letter_code
_entity_poly.pdbx_strand_id
1 'polypeptide(L)' 'AGIDGPFDAVRNANVGYHNRCPNARVPYVIYSSLSNSQNSINQGFKDYHKNTSVRKVPRTNEQNYKK' A
#
# COMPACT_ATOMS: atom_id res chain seq x y z
N ALA A 1 -2.25 15.62 16.51
CA ALA A 1 -2.81 14.31 16.90
C ALA A 1 -1.67 13.31 16.93
N GLY A 2 -1.21 12.97 18.14
CA GLY A 2 0.03 12.22 18.38
C GLY A 2 -0.20 10.73 18.18
N ILE A 3 0.69 10.12 17.40
CA ILE A 3 0.72 8.68 17.15
C ILE A 3 1.19 7.89 18.37
N ASP A 4 1.83 8.55 19.34
CA ASP A 4 2.40 7.93 20.54
C ASP A 4 1.42 8.10 21.71
N GLY A 5 0.66 7.05 21.96
CA GLY A 5 -0.36 7.01 23.01
C GLY A 5 -0.30 5.67 23.75
N PRO A 6 -0.73 5.63 25.02
CA PRO A 6 -0.51 4.49 25.92
C PRO A 6 -1.10 3.14 25.45
N PHE A 7 -1.87 3.13 24.36
CA PHE A 7 -2.47 1.94 23.75
C PHE A 7 -1.71 1.43 22.49
N ASP A 8 -0.52 1.94 22.17
CA ASP A 8 0.26 1.48 20.99
C ASP A 8 0.51 -0.04 20.98
N ALA A 9 0.73 -0.66 22.14
CA ALA A 9 0.93 -2.11 22.25
C ALA A 9 -0.30 -2.96 21.91
N VAL A 10 -1.50 -2.35 21.86
CA VAL A 10 -2.78 -3.01 21.57
C VAL A 10 -3.30 -2.68 20.16
N ARG A 11 -2.62 -1.76 19.45
CA ARG A 11 -3.02 -1.30 18.11
C ARG A 11 -2.45 -2.22 17.03
N ASN A 12 -3.29 -2.69 16.11
CA ASN A 12 -2.88 -3.56 15.00
C ASN A 12 -2.06 -2.84 13.91
N ALA A 13 -1.89 -1.52 14.02
CA ALA A 13 -1.16 -0.71 13.05
C ALA A 13 0.34 -0.71 13.39
N ASN A 14 1.19 -1.10 12.44
CA ASN A 14 2.63 -0.91 12.57
C ASN A 14 2.96 0.58 12.35
N VAL A 15 3.08 1.33 13.44
CA VAL A 15 3.23 2.79 13.42
C VAL A 15 4.63 3.27 13.06
N GLY A 16 5.64 2.39 13.06
CA GLY A 16 7.03 2.75 12.80
C GLY A 16 7.23 3.44 11.46
N TYR A 17 7.89 4.61 11.45
CA TYR A 17 8.10 5.42 10.24
C TYR A 17 8.80 4.64 9.12
N HIS A 18 9.80 3.83 9.48
CA HIS A 18 10.54 2.95 8.56
C HIS A 18 9.68 1.88 7.87
N ASN A 19 8.50 1.57 8.42
CA ASN A 19 7.58 0.58 7.87
C ASN A 19 6.53 1.22 6.94
N ARG A 20 6.57 2.55 6.77
CA ARG A 20 5.63 3.30 5.94
C ARG A 20 6.16 3.41 4.51
N CYS A 21 5.26 3.32 3.53
CA CYS A 21 5.61 3.64 2.15
C CYS A 21 5.75 5.16 2.00
N PRO A 22 6.88 5.66 1.45
CA PRO A 22 7.11 7.09 1.31
C PRO A 22 6.03 7.73 0.44
N ASN A 23 5.58 8.93 0.83
CA ASN A 23 4.53 9.70 0.14
C ASN A 23 3.20 8.94 -0.05
N ALA A 24 2.93 7.91 0.76
CA ALA A 24 1.79 7.01 0.59
C ALA A 24 1.71 6.38 -0.83
N ARG A 25 2.85 6.25 -1.52
CA ARG A 25 2.95 5.64 -2.85
C ARG A 25 3.47 4.22 -2.72
N VAL A 26 2.75 3.28 -3.32
CA VAL A 26 3.11 1.86 -3.30
C VAL A 26 3.35 1.39 -4.74
N PRO A 27 4.61 1.17 -5.13
CA PRO A 27 4.97 0.58 -6.41
C PRO A 27 4.46 -0.87 -6.52
N TYR A 28 3.92 -1.25 -7.68
CA TYR A 28 3.42 -2.61 -7.94
C TYR A 28 3.86 -3.17 -9.30
N VAL A 29 3.87 -4.51 -9.39
CA VAL A 29 3.97 -5.28 -10.64
C VAL A 29 2.89 -6.36 -10.60
N ILE A 30 2.07 -6.48 -11.65
CA ILE A 30 1.14 -7.61 -11.81
C ILE A 30 1.81 -8.61 -12.73
N TYR A 31 2.12 -9.80 -12.21
CA TYR A 31 2.70 -10.87 -13.01
C TYR A 31 1.68 -11.44 -14.00
N SER A 32 2.17 -11.96 -15.14
CA SER A 32 1.32 -12.55 -16.18
C SER A 32 0.49 -13.73 -15.67
N SER A 33 0.97 -14.45 -14.65
CA SER A 33 0.23 -15.52 -13.97
C SER A 33 -1.07 -15.05 -13.30
N LEU A 34 -1.22 -13.75 -13.05
CA LEU A 34 -2.40 -13.13 -12.43
C LEU A 34 -3.30 -12.42 -13.44
N SER A 35 -3.12 -12.64 -14.74
CA SER A 35 -3.90 -12.00 -15.81
C SER A 35 -5.41 -12.14 -15.59
N ASN A 36 -5.88 -13.34 -15.21
CA ASN A 36 -7.28 -13.63 -14.96
C ASN A 36 -7.88 -12.83 -13.78
N SER A 37 -7.04 -12.37 -12.85
CA SER A 37 -7.45 -11.60 -11.66
C SER A 37 -7.15 -10.10 -11.79
N GLN A 38 -6.60 -9.67 -12.92
CA GLN A 38 -6.14 -8.29 -13.11
C GLN A 38 -7.26 -7.27 -12.95
N ASN A 39 -8.48 -7.61 -13.39
CA ASN A 39 -9.65 -6.76 -13.21
C ASN A 39 -10.02 -6.55 -11.72
N SER A 40 -10.02 -7.63 -10.93
CA SER A 40 -10.30 -7.57 -9.50
C SER A 40 -9.21 -6.80 -8.74
N ILE A 41 -7.95 -6.98 -9.11
CA ILE A 41 -6.81 -6.25 -8.55
C ILE A 41 -6.96 -4.75 -8.83
N ASN A 42 -7.26 -4.39 -10.08
CA ASN A 42 -7.48 -3.00 -10.48
C ASN A 42 -8.68 -2.38 -9.76
N GLN A 43 -9.76 -3.14 -9.54
CA GLN A 43 -10.90 -2.67 -8.76
C GLN A 43 -10.52 -2.36 -7.32
N GLY A 44 -9.78 -3.25 -6.67
CA GLY A 44 -9.26 -2.99 -5.32
C GLY A 44 -8.37 -1.75 -5.28
N PHE A 45 -7.54 -1.50 -6.30
CA PHE A 45 -6.73 -0.28 -6.38
C PHE A 45 -7.60 0.98 -6.47
N LYS A 46 -8.70 0.95 -7.23
CA LYS A 46 -9.65 2.08 -7.30
C LYS A 46 -10.29 2.37 -5.95
N ASP A 47 -10.65 1.34 -5.19
CA ASP A 47 -11.24 1.52 -3.86
C ASP A 47 -10.26 2.17 -2.88
N TYR A 48 -8.97 1.80 -2.94
CA TYR A 48 -7.93 2.50 -2.20
C TYR A 48 -7.81 3.97 -2.62
N HIS A 49 -7.83 4.24 -3.92
CA HIS A 49 -7.67 5.60 -4.46
C HIS A 49 -8.87 6.51 -4.15
N LYS A 50 -10.05 5.92 -3.96
CA LYS A 50 -11.29 6.62 -3.59
C LYS A 50 -11.35 6.91 -2.09
N ASN A 51 -10.99 5.93 -1.25
CA ASN A 51 -11.24 5.99 0.18
C ASN A 51 -10.01 6.41 1.01
N THR A 52 -8.82 6.45 0.39
CA THR A 52 -7.57 6.76 1.07
C THR A 52 -6.68 7.65 0.20
N SER A 53 -5.67 8.26 0.82
CA SER A 53 -4.60 8.97 0.09
C SER A 53 -3.51 8.03 -0.45
N VAL A 54 -3.63 6.72 -0.28
CA VAL A 54 -2.65 5.74 -0.76
C VAL A 54 -2.78 5.57 -2.27
N ARG A 55 -1.66 5.73 -2.98
CA ARG A 55 -1.60 5.60 -4.44
C ARG A 55 -0.80 4.38 -4.85
N LYS A 56 -1.42 3.51 -5.64
CA LYS A 56 -0.79 2.35 -6.29
C LYS A 56 -0.21 2.83 -7.61
N VAL A 57 1.10 2.69 -7.80
CA VAL A 57 1.79 3.19 -8.99
C VAL A 57 2.52 2.06 -9.71
N PRO A 58 2.43 1.95 -11.05
CA PRO A 58 3.24 0.99 -11.80
C PRO A 58 4.72 1.21 -11.47
N ARG A 59 5.43 0.13 -11.20
CA ARG A 59 6.86 0.20 -10.90
C ARG A 59 7.63 0.73 -12.12
N THR A 60 8.60 1.59 -11.86
CA THR A 60 9.59 2.02 -12.84
C THR A 60 10.94 1.42 -12.49
N ASN A 61 11.55 1.86 -11.39
CA ASN A 61 12.90 1.45 -10.94
C ASN A 61 13.01 1.27 -9.41
N GLU A 62 11.91 1.31 -8.66
CA GLU A 62 11.94 1.32 -7.19
C GLU A 62 12.41 -0.01 -6.61
N GLN A 63 13.36 -0.02 -5.66
CA GLN A 63 13.88 -1.27 -5.06
C GLN A 63 12.84 -2.01 -4.21
N ASN A 64 12.01 -1.29 -3.46
CA ASN A 64 10.95 -1.85 -2.63
C ASN A 64 9.59 -1.74 -3.34
N TYR A 65 8.99 -2.89 -3.66
CA TYR A 65 7.69 -2.97 -4.31
C TYR A 65 6.94 -4.21 -3.84
N LYS A 66 5.62 -4.22 -4.04
CA LYS A 66 4.80 -5.40 -3.79
C LYS A 66 4.72 -6.23 -5.07
N LYS A 67 5.16 -7.49 -4.97
CA LYS A 67 4.96 -8.58 -5.95
C LYS A 67 3.64 -9.27 -5.68
#